data_AF-A0A2S1X6Z4-F1
#
_entry.id   AF-A0A2S1X6Z4-F1
#
_cell.length_a   1.000
_cell.length_b   1.000
_cell.length_c   1.000
_cell.angle_alpha   90.00
_cell.angle_beta   90.00
_cell.angle_gamma   90.00
#
_symmetry.space_group_name_H-M   'P 1'
#
loop_
_entity.id
_entity.type
_entity.pdbx_description
1 polymer ?
#
loop_
_entity_poly.entity_id
_entity_poly.type
_entity_poly.pdbx_seq_one_letter_code
_entity_poly.pdbx_strand_id
1 'polypeptide(L)' 'IGGHGAFRFVGIGPGTYVLKSELPGFLPQQREQVIVGMGKTIDVDFTLKVGGLSE' A
#
# COMPACT_ATOMS: atom_id res chain seq x y z
N ILE A 1 16.72 -10.42 -1.06
CA ILE A 1 15.55 -9.84 -0.36
C ILE A 1 14.42 -9.69 -1.39
N GLY A 2 13.29 -10.39 -1.26
CA GLY A 2 12.24 -10.29 -2.29
C GLY A 2 11.19 -11.42 -2.28
N GLY A 3 10.62 -11.73 -1.12
CA GLY A 3 9.58 -12.76 -1.00
C GLY A 3 8.52 -12.50 0.09
N HIS A 4 8.47 -11.30 0.69
CA HIS A 4 7.63 -11.03 1.87
C HIS A 4 6.53 -9.98 1.64
N GLY A 5 6.20 -9.63 0.38
CA GLY A 5 5.17 -8.62 0.10
C GLY A 5 5.57 -7.17 0.45
N ALA A 6 6.87 -6.90 0.58
CA ALA A 6 7.39 -5.57 0.89
C ALA A 6 7.66 -4.75 -0.39
N PHE A 7 7.15 -3.52 -0.43
CA PHE A 7 7.38 -2.55 -1.50
C PHE A 7 8.01 -1.29 -0.92
N ARG A 8 9.00 -0.71 -1.62
CA ARG A 8 9.67 0.52 -1.17
C ARG A 8 9.69 1.55 -2.30
N PHE A 9 9.16 2.73 -2.01
CA PHE A 9 9.19 3.90 -2.88
C PHE A 9 10.24 4.88 -2.34
N VAL A 10 11.16 5.34 -3.20
CA VAL A 10 12.22 6.30 -2.83
C VAL A 10 12.10 7.56 -3.67
N GLY A 11 12.49 8.71 -3.12
CA GLY A 11 12.41 9.99 -3.82
C GLY A 11 10.99 10.57 -3.94
N ILE A 12 10.05 10.10 -3.11
CA ILE A 12 8.70 10.67 -3.03
C ILE A 12 8.80 12.04 -2.34
N GLY A 13 8.35 13.08 -3.03
CA GLY A 13 8.29 14.43 -2.49
C GLY A 13 7.30 14.57 -1.33
N PRO A 14 7.36 15.65 -0.56
CA PRO A 14 6.37 15.91 0.48
C PRO A 14 4.99 16.16 -0.15
N GLY A 15 3.95 15.53 0.40
CA GLY A 15 2.60 15.62 -0.15
C GLY A 15 1.64 14.61 0.45
N THR A 16 0.37 14.68 0.03
CA THR A 16 -0.65 13.69 0.40
C THR A 16 -0.86 12.72 -0.73
N TYR A 17 -0.73 11.44 -0.45
CA TYR A 17 -0.80 10.36 -1.43
C TYR A 17 -1.95 9.40 -1.13
N VAL A 18 -2.38 8.72 -2.18
CA VAL A 18 -3.30 7.57 -2.08
C VAL A 18 -2.50 6.33 -2.47
N LEU A 19 -2.51 5.33 -1.60
CA LEU A 19 -1.88 4.04 -1.85
C LEU A 19 -2.96 2.99 -2.08
N LYS A 20 -2.89 2.27 -3.20
CA LYS A 20 -3.80 1.19 -3.55
C LYS A 20 -3.01 -0.11 -3.71
N SER A 21 -3.47 -1.17 -3.09
CA SER A 21 -2.90 -2.52 -3.23
C SER A 21 -3.94 -3.48 -3.78
N GLU A 22 -3.54 -4.26 -4.78
CA GLU A 22 -4.40 -5.18 -5.52
C GLU A 22 -3.64 -6.49 -5.74
N LEU A 23 -4.31 -7.60 -5.45
CA LEU A 23 -3.77 -8.94 -5.67
C LEU A 23 -4.90 -9.83 -6.18
N PRO A 24 -4.73 -10.58 -7.30
CA PRO A 24 -5.76 -11.49 -7.77
C PRO A 24 -6.18 -12.49 -6.70
N GLY A 25 -7.50 -12.71 -6.54
CA GLY A 25 -8.06 -13.54 -5.46
C GLY A 25 -8.20 -12.82 -4.11
N PHE A 26 -7.86 -11.54 -4.03
CA PHE A 26 -8.05 -10.70 -2.84
C PHE A 26 -8.88 -9.46 -3.17
N LEU A 27 -9.58 -8.95 -2.16
CA LEU A 27 -10.27 -7.66 -2.27
C LEU A 27 -9.23 -6.52 -2.27
N PRO A 28 -9.32 -5.57 -3.22
CA PRO A 28 -8.40 -4.44 -3.25
C PRO A 28 -8.52 -3.61 -1.97
N GLN A 29 -7.40 -3.08 -1.50
CA GLN A 29 -7.33 -2.19 -0.36
C GLN A 29 -6.81 -0.83 -0.80
N GLN A 30 -7.38 0.24 -0.25
CA GLN A 30 -6.95 1.61 -0.49
C GLN A 30 -6.73 2.33 0.84
N ARG A 31 -5.61 3.06 0.91
CA ARG A 31 -5.29 3.99 1.98
C ARG A 31 -5.22 5.39 1.40
N GLU A 32 -6.17 6.20 1.82
CA GLU A 32 -6.22 7.62 1.50
C GLU A 32 -5.44 8.41 2.55
N GLN A 33 -5.11 9.65 2.23
CA GLN A 33 -4.49 10.61 3.15
C GLN A 33 -3.14 10.15 3.73
N VAL A 34 -2.29 9.50 2.92
CA VAL A 34 -0.92 9.15 3.32
C VAL A 34 -0.05 10.39 3.18
N ILE A 35 0.25 11.06 4.30
CA ILE A 35 0.98 12.33 4.33
C ILE A 35 2.48 12.07 4.40
N VAL A 36 3.20 12.20 3.29
CA VAL A 36 4.66 12.09 3.23
C VAL A 36 5.29 13.43 3.60
N GLY A 37 6.09 13.44 4.67
CA GLY A 37 6.87 14.60 5.09
C GLY A 37 8.29 14.59 4.50
N MET A 38 8.93 15.76 4.44
CA MET A 38 10.30 15.88 3.95
C MET A 38 11.27 15.03 4.77
N GLY A 39 12.02 14.15 4.10
CA GLY A 39 13.01 13.27 4.74
C GLY A 39 12.41 12.24 5.71
N LYS A 40 11.08 12.05 5.70
CA LYS A 40 10.40 11.04 6.51
C LYS A 40 10.18 9.76 5.70
N THR A 41 10.36 8.63 6.36
CA THR A 41 9.89 7.33 5.87
C THR A 41 8.57 7.02 6.55
N ILE A 42 7.63 6.51 5.77
CA ILE A 42 6.31 6.11 6.26
C ILE A 42 6.11 4.66 5.87
N ASP A 43 5.88 3.86 6.88
CA ASP A 43 5.52 2.46 6.74
C ASP A 43 3.99 2.36 6.72
N VAL A 44 3.46 1.74 5.67
CA VAL A 44 2.03 1.52 5.50
C VAL A 44 1.79 0.04 5.26
N ASP A 45 1.20 -0.61 6.25
CA ASP A 45 0.83 -2.00 6.18
C ASP A 45 -0.53 -2.19 5.48
N PHE A 46 -0.57 -3.15 4.56
CA PHE A 46 -1.79 -3.60 3.90
C PHE A 46 -2.08 -5.05 4.25
N THR A 47 -3.26 -5.29 4.82
CA THR A 47 -3.79 -6.64 5.02
C THR A 47 -4.95 -6.86 4.04
N LEU A 48 -4.65 -7.57 2.96
CA LEU A 48 -5.64 -7.90 1.95
C LEU A 48 -6.54 -9.03 2.46
N LYS A 49 -7.85 -8.86 2.34
CA LYS A 49 -8.83 -9.91 2.64
C LYS A 49 -9.00 -10.79 1.41
N VAL A 50 -9.06 -12.11 1.59
CA VAL A 50 -9.36 -13.03 0.49
C VAL A 50 -10.68 -12.61 -0.14
N GLY A 51 -10.65 -12.34 -1.44
CA GLY A 51 -11.81 -12.07 -2.24
C GLY A 51 -12.49 -13.40 -2.46
N GLY A 52 -13.36 -13.78 -1.53
CA GLY A 52 -14.29 -14.85 -1.77
C GLY A 52 -15.00 -14.53 -3.08
N LEU A 53 -14.94 -15.45 -4.04
CA LEU A 53 -15.86 -15.46 -5.16
C LEU A 53 -17.24 -15.19 -4.54
N SER A 54 -17.87 -14.07 -4.89
CA SER A 54 -19.28 -13.91 -4.54
C SER A 54 -19.99 -15.03 -5.29
N GLU A 55 -20.37 -16.07 -4.57
CA GLU A 55 -21.31 -17.10 -5.05
C GLU A 55 -22.61 -16.44 -5.50
#